data_AF-A0A2A8D9X7-F1
#
_entry.id   AF-A0A2A8D9X7-F1
#
_cell.length_a   1.000
_cell.length_b   1.000
_cell.length_c   1.000
_cell.angle_alpha   90.00
_cell.angle_beta   90.00
_cell.angle_gamma   90.00
#
_symmetry.space_group_name_H-M   'P 1'
#
loop_
_entity.id
_entity.type
_entity.pdbx_description
1 polymer ?
#
loop_
_entity_poly.entity_id
_entity_poly.type
_entity_poly.pdbx_seq_one_letter_code
_entity_poly.pdbx_strand_id
1 'polypeptide(L)'
;MTTTPSQKLYTGVVPVVGEEQKPRIFTGRSSVPAARTEQIQRLYKIPEFMRTAAETWVSEGGEDAGACSLRQAASVIFVRDGEDGLETILTYRPGSSPLGVVAFPGGTVTPGDDDATPWYGPTPDEWSAKFKFKNVTCARRTVIAAIRESFEETGLLLAGEDGQNVAESGAGEEQMSQREAIADQDKSFGQFLTSSGLKLRTDLLRPVSRWQSPDFFHKRYDIAYFTTVVPVGQNAKLLEGKGVWGSWVNVRTLMESKDTSELGDRIGQPNTVGKTLEELVTPAVMCMLESLAASETGVSWLAKRRTVEVKKPVLVKNDGAYMLSFTEVVPVSSKTGTLGTVGPLRSTSVASS
;
A
#
# COMPACT_ATOMS: atom_id res chain seq x y z
N MET A 1 -17.53 7.58 -44.56
CA MET A 1 -16.42 7.46 -43.58
C MET A 1 -16.58 8.61 -42.61
N THR A 2 -17.24 8.34 -41.49
CA THR A 2 -17.66 9.34 -40.51
C THR A 2 -16.99 9.03 -39.18
N THR A 3 -16.16 9.97 -38.74
CA THR A 3 -15.36 9.98 -37.52
C THR A 3 -16.27 10.10 -36.30
N THR A 4 -16.19 9.14 -35.38
CA THR A 4 -16.87 9.17 -34.08
C THR A 4 -16.04 10.04 -33.10
N PRO A 5 -16.65 10.97 -32.35
CA PRO A 5 -15.93 11.78 -31.38
C PRO A 5 -15.60 11.00 -30.11
N SER A 6 -14.37 11.16 -29.63
CA SER A 6 -13.88 10.69 -28.33
C SER A 6 -14.65 11.39 -27.19
N GLN A 7 -15.44 10.62 -26.44
CA GLN A 7 -16.17 11.11 -25.26
C GLN A 7 -15.30 11.01 -24.01
N LYS A 8 -15.13 12.14 -23.33
CA LYS A 8 -14.44 12.26 -22.03
C LYS A 8 -15.17 11.46 -20.95
N LEU A 9 -14.42 10.60 -20.24
CA LEU A 9 -14.85 9.94 -19.01
C LEU A 9 -15.13 10.98 -17.92
N TYR A 10 -16.33 10.94 -17.34
CA TYR A 10 -16.75 11.84 -16.26
C TYR A 10 -16.45 11.20 -14.89
N THR A 11 -15.55 11.81 -14.12
CA THR A 11 -15.28 11.49 -12.72
C THR A 11 -16.02 12.49 -11.83
N GLY A 12 -17.30 12.23 -11.54
CA GLY A 12 -18.14 13.12 -10.73
C GLY A 12 -18.57 12.49 -9.40
N VAL A 13 -18.32 13.23 -8.31
CA VAL A 13 -18.75 12.96 -6.93
C VAL A 13 -20.26 13.17 -6.78
N VAL A 14 -20.97 12.23 -6.14
CA VAL A 14 -22.38 12.39 -5.74
C VAL A 14 -22.44 12.58 -4.22
N PRO A 15 -22.90 13.74 -3.70
CA PRO A 15 -23.07 13.94 -2.27
C PRO A 15 -24.42 13.39 -1.76
N VAL A 16 -24.41 12.74 -0.60
CA VAL A 16 -25.60 12.29 0.11
C VAL A 16 -26.11 13.40 1.04
N VAL A 17 -27.39 13.74 0.95
CA VAL A 17 -28.07 14.75 1.78
C VAL A 17 -28.60 14.07 3.06
N GLY A 18 -28.22 14.58 4.23
CA GLY A 18 -28.80 14.20 5.52
C GLY A 18 -29.19 15.46 6.30
N GLU A 19 -30.44 15.50 6.76
CA GLU A 19 -31.08 16.62 7.47
C GLU A 19 -30.49 16.86 8.88
N GLU A 20 -30.42 18.14 9.26
CA GLU A 20 -29.97 18.62 10.57
C GLU A 20 -31.11 18.62 11.61
N GLN A 21 -30.78 18.36 12.88
CA GLN A 21 -31.11 19.25 14.01
C GLN A 21 -30.31 18.90 15.28
N LYS A 22 -29.70 19.92 15.91
CA LYS A 22 -28.97 19.87 17.19
C LYS A 22 -29.68 20.76 18.22
N PRO A 23 -29.55 20.47 19.53
CA PRO A 23 -29.46 21.50 20.56
C PRO A 23 -28.02 21.67 21.08
N ARG A 24 -27.69 22.92 21.43
CA ARG A 24 -26.38 23.40 21.90
C ARG A 24 -26.16 23.09 23.39
N ILE A 25 -24.98 22.58 23.75
CA ILE A 25 -24.39 22.72 25.10
C ILE A 25 -22.93 23.13 24.94
N PHE A 26 -22.54 24.16 25.69
CA PHE A 26 -21.21 24.79 25.68
C PHE A 26 -20.36 24.18 26.80
N THR A 27 -19.24 23.52 26.46
CA THR A 27 -18.10 23.33 27.37
C THR A 27 -16.80 23.41 26.60
N GLY A 28 -15.87 24.21 27.13
CA GLY A 28 -14.58 24.49 26.50
C GLY A 28 -13.64 23.30 26.50
N ARG A 29 -12.99 23.08 25.36
CA ARG A 29 -11.62 22.56 25.22
C ARG A 29 -11.13 22.98 23.83
N SER A 30 -10.00 23.67 23.79
CA SER A 30 -9.21 23.84 22.55
C SER A 30 -8.82 22.46 22.04
N SER A 31 -9.68 21.90 21.21
CA SER A 31 -9.34 20.84 20.28
C SER A 31 -9.10 21.54 18.97
N VAL A 32 -7.92 21.34 18.39
CA VAL A 32 -7.74 21.59 16.96
C VAL A 32 -8.88 20.84 16.26
N PRO A 33 -9.72 21.50 15.44
CA PRO A 33 -10.81 20.81 14.76
C PRO A 33 -10.23 19.62 14.00
N ALA A 34 -10.82 18.44 14.18
CA ALA A 34 -10.45 17.29 13.35
C ALA A 34 -10.54 17.72 11.88
N ALA A 35 -9.51 17.42 11.10
CA ALA A 35 -9.51 17.72 9.67
C ALA A 35 -10.81 17.16 9.08
N ARG A 36 -11.58 18.01 8.40
CA ARG A 36 -12.84 17.59 7.78
C ARG A 36 -12.49 16.50 6.76
N THR A 37 -13.12 15.34 6.88
CA THR A 37 -12.96 14.22 5.95
C THR A 37 -14.23 14.02 5.13
N GLU A 38 -14.10 13.53 3.90
CA GLU A 38 -15.20 13.05 3.08
C GLU A 38 -15.00 11.58 2.73
N GLN A 39 -16.11 10.87 2.50
CA GLN A 39 -16.12 9.51 2.01
C GLN A 39 -16.29 9.54 0.49
N ILE A 40 -15.32 9.00 -0.22
CA ILE A 40 -15.39 8.83 -1.67
C ILE A 40 -15.52 7.36 -2.01
N GLN A 41 -16.33 7.04 -3.02
CA GLN A 41 -16.40 5.69 -3.55
C GLN A 41 -15.35 5.53 -4.66
N ARG A 42 -14.47 4.54 -4.51
CA ARG A 42 -13.49 4.18 -5.54
C ARG A 42 -14.02 3.03 -6.37
N LEU A 43 -13.76 3.06 -7.67
CA LEU A 43 -14.07 1.99 -8.61
C LEU A 43 -12.80 1.56 -9.34
N TYR A 44 -12.57 0.24 -9.41
CA TYR A 44 -11.41 -0.37 -10.06
C TYR A 44 -11.87 -1.47 -11.01
N LYS A 45 -11.22 -1.57 -12.18
CA LYS A 45 -11.51 -2.64 -13.12
C LYS A 45 -11.09 -3.99 -12.54
N ILE A 46 -11.89 -5.01 -12.82
CA ILE A 46 -11.50 -6.39 -12.52
C ILE A 46 -10.50 -6.85 -13.59
N PRO A 47 -9.34 -7.38 -13.20
CA PRO A 47 -8.39 -7.98 -14.13
C PRO A 47 -9.08 -9.02 -15.01
N GLU A 48 -8.71 -9.05 -16.29
CA GLU A 48 -9.38 -9.89 -17.29
C GLU A 48 -9.49 -11.36 -16.87
N PHE A 49 -8.39 -11.92 -16.34
CA PHE A 49 -8.33 -13.31 -15.89
C PHE A 49 -9.25 -13.64 -14.70
N MET A 50 -9.88 -12.64 -14.07
CA MET A 50 -10.77 -12.81 -12.90
C MET A 50 -12.24 -12.53 -13.21
N ARG A 51 -12.57 -12.05 -14.42
CA ARG A 51 -13.94 -11.64 -14.76
C ARG A 51 -14.94 -12.78 -14.68
N THR A 52 -14.60 -13.94 -15.24
CA THR A 52 -15.44 -15.14 -15.18
C THR A 52 -15.73 -15.56 -13.74
N ALA A 53 -14.72 -15.53 -12.85
CA ALA A 53 -14.91 -15.86 -11.45
C ALA A 53 -15.87 -14.87 -10.75
N ALA A 54 -15.78 -13.58 -11.06
CA ALA A 54 -16.68 -12.57 -10.53
C ALA A 54 -18.13 -12.78 -11.01
N GLU A 55 -18.32 -13.07 -12.30
CA GLU A 55 -19.63 -13.33 -12.91
C GLU A 55 -20.28 -14.58 -12.33
N THR A 56 -19.52 -15.68 -12.24
CA THR A 56 -19.99 -16.93 -11.63
C THR A 56 -20.41 -16.72 -10.18
N TRP A 57 -19.59 -16.03 -9.38
CA TRP A 57 -19.91 -15.75 -7.97
C TRP A 57 -21.23 -14.98 -7.82
N VAL A 58 -21.50 -13.99 -8.67
CA VAL A 58 -22.80 -13.28 -8.65
C VAL A 58 -23.95 -14.19 -9.05
N SER A 59 -23.75 -15.05 -10.05
CA SER A 59 -24.79 -15.98 -10.50
C SER A 59 -25.12 -17.07 -9.48
N GLU A 60 -24.19 -17.43 -8.61
CA GLU A 60 -24.31 -18.48 -7.59
C GLU A 60 -24.81 -17.96 -6.22
N GLY A 61 -25.31 -16.71 -6.16
CA GLY A 61 -25.88 -16.13 -4.94
C GLY A 61 -25.01 -15.10 -4.24
N GLY A 62 -23.84 -14.75 -4.81
CA GLY A 62 -23.00 -13.66 -4.31
C GLY A 62 -22.55 -13.88 -2.86
N GLU A 63 -22.91 -12.97 -1.97
CA GLU A 63 -22.53 -13.05 -0.55
C GLU A 63 -23.06 -14.33 0.13
N ASP A 64 -24.17 -14.87 -0.35
CA ASP A 64 -24.77 -16.11 0.16
C ASP A 64 -24.01 -17.37 -0.27
N ALA A 65 -23.20 -17.30 -1.34
CA ALA A 65 -22.39 -18.42 -1.85
C ALA A 65 -21.21 -18.77 -0.91
N GLY A 66 -20.95 -17.94 0.11
CA GLY A 66 -19.79 -18.05 0.98
C GLY A 66 -18.50 -17.65 0.28
N ALA A 67 -17.43 -17.47 1.06
CA ALA A 67 -16.13 -17.08 0.54
C ALA A 67 -15.03 -17.98 1.09
N CYS A 68 -13.98 -18.21 0.30
CA CYS A 68 -12.80 -18.95 0.76
C CYS A 68 -12.14 -18.27 1.98
N SER A 69 -11.38 -19.05 2.75
CA SER A 69 -10.65 -18.53 3.90
C SER A 69 -9.55 -17.54 3.50
N LEU A 70 -9.31 -16.55 4.36
CA LEU A 70 -8.24 -15.56 4.18
C LEU A 70 -6.90 -16.12 4.64
N ARG A 71 -5.88 -16.02 3.80
CA ARG A 71 -4.48 -16.26 4.16
C ARG A 71 -3.87 -14.97 4.67
N GLN A 72 -3.16 -15.03 5.80
CA GLN A 72 -2.48 -13.85 6.32
C GLN A 72 -1.24 -13.54 5.49
N ALA A 73 -1.00 -12.27 5.26
CA ALA A 73 0.14 -11.77 4.51
C ALA A 73 0.58 -10.41 5.06
N ALA A 74 1.82 -10.06 4.75
CA ALA A 74 2.39 -8.78 5.13
C ALA A 74 3.16 -8.19 3.95
N SER A 75 3.22 -6.86 3.89
CA SER A 75 3.98 -6.15 2.88
C SER A 75 4.59 -4.88 3.44
N VAL A 76 5.80 -4.55 3.02
CA VAL A 76 6.56 -3.41 3.54
C VAL A 76 6.84 -2.42 2.43
N ILE A 77 6.33 -1.20 2.63
CA ILE A 77 6.62 -0.04 1.80
C ILE A 77 7.92 0.57 2.31
N PHE A 78 9.04 0.20 1.70
CA PHE A 78 10.29 0.90 1.94
C PHE A 78 10.30 2.23 1.19
N VAL A 79 10.76 3.27 1.85
CA VAL A 79 10.93 4.59 1.24
C VAL A 79 12.36 5.09 1.41
N ARG A 80 12.81 5.90 0.45
CA ARG A 80 14.03 6.70 0.55
C ARG A 80 13.84 8.01 -0.21
N ASP A 81 14.56 9.04 0.22
CA ASP A 81 14.60 10.29 -0.52
C ASP A 81 15.62 10.13 -1.66
N GLY A 82 15.15 10.17 -2.90
CA GLY A 82 15.98 10.20 -4.11
C GLY A 82 16.27 11.65 -4.54
N GLU A 83 17.09 11.81 -5.58
CA GLU A 83 17.49 13.14 -6.09
C GLU A 83 16.27 13.98 -6.51
N ASP A 84 15.29 13.35 -7.18
CA ASP A 84 14.09 14.01 -7.70
C ASP A 84 12.82 13.73 -6.85
N GLY A 85 13.01 13.36 -5.58
CA GLY A 85 11.93 13.18 -4.61
C GLY A 85 11.79 11.75 -4.08
N LEU A 86 10.65 11.48 -3.43
CA LEU A 86 10.42 10.23 -2.72
C LEU A 86 10.43 9.02 -3.66
N GLU A 87 11.17 7.99 -3.27
CA GLU A 87 11.22 6.70 -3.98
C GLU A 87 10.69 5.57 -3.10
N THR A 88 10.14 4.56 -3.75
CA THR A 88 9.80 3.27 -3.13
C THR A 88 10.29 2.12 -4.00
N ILE A 89 10.46 0.94 -3.43
CA ILE A 89 10.80 -0.26 -4.19
C ILE A 89 9.53 -1.02 -4.57
N LEU A 90 9.40 -1.35 -5.85
CA LEU A 90 8.39 -2.27 -6.36
C LEU A 90 9.08 -3.51 -6.91
N THR A 91 8.45 -4.67 -6.76
CA THR A 91 8.90 -5.97 -7.28
C THR A 91 7.86 -6.55 -8.23
N TYR A 92 8.34 -7.27 -9.24
CA TYR A 92 7.50 -8.04 -10.15
C TYR A 92 7.29 -9.46 -9.60
N ARG A 93 6.06 -9.94 -9.69
CA ARG A 93 5.64 -11.28 -9.28
C ARG A 93 5.33 -12.11 -10.53
N PRO A 94 6.09 -13.19 -10.80
CA PRO A 94 5.86 -14.04 -11.96
C PRO A 94 4.44 -14.65 -11.99
N GLY A 95 3.89 -14.76 -13.20
CA GLY A 95 2.61 -15.39 -13.47
C GLY A 95 1.39 -14.50 -13.22
N SER A 96 0.23 -15.12 -13.01
CA SER A 96 -1.02 -14.41 -12.72
C SER A 96 -1.31 -14.47 -11.23
N SER A 97 -1.49 -13.30 -10.62
CA SER A 97 -1.71 -13.20 -9.18
C SER A 97 -2.95 -12.36 -8.87
N PRO A 98 -3.84 -12.82 -7.98
CA PRO A 98 -4.94 -12.00 -7.45
C PRO A 98 -4.44 -10.75 -6.70
N LEU A 99 -3.16 -10.72 -6.33
CA LEU A 99 -2.51 -9.61 -5.65
C LEU A 99 -1.76 -8.66 -6.59
N GLY A 100 -2.07 -8.71 -7.89
CA GLY A 100 -1.34 -7.97 -8.91
C GLY A 100 0.01 -8.62 -9.23
N VAL A 101 0.60 -8.19 -10.34
CA VAL A 101 1.90 -8.67 -10.83
C VAL A 101 3.02 -7.70 -10.48
N VAL A 102 2.69 -6.50 -10.00
CA VAL A 102 3.63 -5.54 -9.41
C VAL A 102 3.12 -5.15 -8.03
N ALA A 103 4.00 -5.20 -7.02
CA ALA A 103 3.66 -4.88 -5.65
C ALA A 103 4.88 -4.37 -4.87
N PHE A 104 4.65 -3.92 -3.64
CA PHE A 104 5.73 -3.80 -2.66
C PHE A 104 6.22 -5.19 -2.23
N PRO A 105 7.46 -5.31 -1.71
CA PRO A 105 7.95 -6.55 -1.12
C PRO A 105 7.00 -7.09 -0.05
N GLY A 106 6.80 -8.41 -0.03
CA GLY A 106 5.93 -9.03 0.95
C GLY A 106 5.26 -10.30 0.45
N GLY A 107 4.93 -11.17 1.39
CA GLY A 107 4.33 -12.46 1.10
C GLY A 107 3.46 -12.97 2.22
N THR A 108 3.19 -14.27 2.15
CA THR A 108 2.29 -14.94 3.08
C THR A 108 2.97 -15.29 4.38
N VAL A 109 2.22 -15.22 5.47
CA VAL A 109 2.63 -15.84 6.73
C VAL A 109 2.80 -17.34 6.52
N THR A 110 3.91 -17.89 7.00
CA THR A 110 4.22 -19.32 6.96
C THR A 110 4.27 -19.90 8.38
N PRO A 111 4.26 -21.24 8.54
CA PRO A 111 4.45 -21.86 9.85
C PRO A 111 5.78 -21.49 10.53
N GLY A 112 6.84 -21.21 9.77
CA GLY A 112 8.13 -20.77 10.32
C GLY A 112 8.07 -19.41 11.03
N ASP A 113 7.03 -18.61 10.78
CA ASP A 113 6.81 -17.33 11.49
C ASP A 113 6.34 -17.53 12.95
N ASP A 114 6.14 -18.78 13.39
CA ASP A 114 5.93 -19.12 14.81
C ASP A 114 7.22 -19.22 15.62
N ASP A 115 8.38 -19.30 14.97
CA ASP A 115 9.65 -19.51 15.62
C ASP A 115 9.97 -18.43 16.67
N ALA A 116 10.77 -18.84 17.67
CA ALA A 116 11.23 -17.98 18.75
C ALA A 116 12.14 -16.87 18.19
N THR A 117 11.52 -15.75 17.86
CA THR A 117 12.17 -14.57 17.29
C THR A 117 11.99 -13.38 18.24
N PRO A 118 12.97 -13.07 19.10
CA PRO A 118 12.92 -11.88 19.95
C PRO A 118 13.06 -10.62 19.11
N TRP A 119 12.47 -9.52 19.60
CA TRP A 119 12.53 -8.25 18.90
C TRP A 119 12.53 -7.05 19.84
N TYR A 120 13.03 -5.94 19.33
CA TYR A 120 12.84 -4.61 19.89
C TYR A 120 11.60 -3.96 19.27
N GLY A 121 10.86 -3.22 20.09
CA GLY A 121 9.66 -2.50 19.68
C GLY A 121 8.36 -3.04 20.27
N PRO A 122 7.22 -2.71 19.64
CA PRO A 122 5.92 -2.98 20.22
C PRO A 122 5.67 -4.46 20.46
N THR A 123 4.94 -4.79 21.52
CA THR A 123 4.56 -6.17 21.82
C THR A 123 3.59 -6.72 20.77
N PRO A 124 3.44 -8.05 20.67
CA PRO A 124 2.41 -8.67 19.85
C PRO A 124 1.00 -8.10 20.10
N ASP A 125 0.64 -7.80 21.36
CA ASP A 125 -0.64 -7.20 21.73
C ASP A 125 -0.80 -5.78 21.18
N GLU A 126 0.24 -4.96 21.27
CA GLU A 126 0.22 -3.60 20.71
C GLU A 126 0.10 -3.63 19.19
N TRP A 127 0.79 -4.55 18.51
CA TRP A 127 0.61 -4.77 17.07
C TRP A 127 -0.79 -5.26 16.72
N SER A 128 -1.34 -6.17 17.52
CA SER A 128 -2.71 -6.67 17.37
C SER A 128 -3.72 -5.53 17.45
N ALA A 129 -3.57 -4.64 18.45
CA ALA A 129 -4.41 -3.46 18.61
C ALA A 129 -4.26 -2.49 17.42
N LYS A 130 -3.03 -2.20 16.97
CA LYS A 130 -2.77 -1.30 15.83
C LYS A 130 -3.43 -1.76 14.54
N PHE A 131 -3.39 -3.05 14.23
CA PHE A 131 -3.97 -3.62 12.99
C PHE A 131 -5.37 -4.23 13.16
N LYS A 132 -5.92 -4.17 14.37
CA LYS A 132 -7.22 -4.74 14.73
C LYS A 132 -7.29 -6.24 14.41
N PHE A 133 -6.21 -6.97 14.71
CA PHE A 133 -6.20 -8.42 14.55
C PHE A 133 -7.14 -9.08 15.57
N LYS A 134 -7.74 -10.20 15.18
CA LYS A 134 -8.60 -10.98 16.07
C LYS A 134 -7.82 -11.75 17.14
N ASN A 135 -6.54 -12.03 16.86
CA ASN A 135 -5.67 -12.84 17.71
C ASN A 135 -4.24 -12.27 17.68
N VAL A 136 -3.61 -12.22 18.86
CA VAL A 136 -2.23 -11.80 19.10
C VAL A 136 -1.22 -12.64 18.32
N THR A 137 -1.43 -13.95 18.18
CA THR A 137 -0.58 -14.85 17.38
C THR A 137 -0.53 -14.39 15.92
N CYS A 138 -1.67 -13.97 15.36
CA CYS A 138 -1.73 -13.45 14.00
C CYS A 138 -0.90 -12.18 13.85
N ALA A 139 -0.98 -11.27 14.84
CA ALA A 139 -0.17 -10.05 14.84
C ALA A 139 1.32 -10.36 14.87
N ARG A 140 1.75 -11.28 15.75
CA ARG A 140 3.15 -11.72 15.84
C ARG A 140 3.65 -12.28 14.51
N ARG A 141 2.95 -13.26 13.95
CA ARG A 141 3.34 -13.89 12.69
C ARG A 141 3.40 -12.89 11.54
N THR A 142 2.43 -11.99 11.46
CA THR A 142 2.37 -10.96 10.41
C THR A 142 3.57 -10.01 10.46
N VAL A 143 3.97 -9.58 11.66
CA VAL A 143 5.13 -8.69 11.82
C VAL A 143 6.44 -9.41 11.46
N ILE A 144 6.60 -10.68 11.85
CA ILE A 144 7.76 -11.49 11.47
C ILE A 144 7.78 -11.68 9.95
N ALA A 145 6.66 -12.09 9.34
CA ALA A 145 6.52 -12.26 7.91
C ALA A 145 6.86 -10.98 7.14
N ALA A 146 6.47 -9.80 7.64
CA ALA A 146 6.80 -8.53 7.01
C ALA A 146 8.32 -8.35 6.82
N ILE A 147 9.10 -8.64 7.87
CA ILE A 147 10.56 -8.47 7.84
C ILE A 147 11.22 -9.63 7.10
N ARG A 148 10.76 -10.86 7.32
CA ARG A 148 11.25 -12.05 6.63
C ARG A 148 11.12 -11.92 5.11
N GLU A 149 9.92 -11.62 4.62
CA GLU A 149 9.65 -11.49 3.18
C GLU A 149 10.44 -10.33 2.57
N SER A 150 10.60 -9.22 3.31
CA SER A 150 11.45 -8.10 2.87
C SER A 150 12.90 -8.55 2.68
N PHE A 151 13.42 -9.34 3.61
CA PHE A 151 14.78 -9.88 3.54
C PHE A 151 14.92 -10.91 2.42
N GLU A 152 13.98 -11.85 2.30
CA GLU A 152 13.98 -12.85 1.22
C GLU A 152 13.96 -12.16 -0.16
N GLU A 153 12.99 -11.27 -0.41
CA GLU A 153 12.80 -10.66 -1.73
C GLU A 153 13.90 -9.63 -2.07
N THR A 154 14.26 -8.76 -1.12
CA THR A 154 15.07 -7.56 -1.42
C THR A 154 16.38 -7.48 -0.65
N GLY A 155 16.61 -8.36 0.32
CA GLY A 155 17.80 -8.32 1.18
C GLY A 155 17.77 -7.24 2.24
N LEU A 156 16.73 -6.40 2.26
CA LEU A 156 16.53 -5.39 3.29
C LEU A 156 16.11 -6.08 4.59
N LEU A 157 16.93 -5.93 5.62
CA LEU A 157 16.76 -6.61 6.91
C LEU A 157 16.57 -5.60 8.04
N LEU A 158 15.42 -5.68 8.70
CA LEU A 158 15.11 -4.92 9.91
C LEU A 158 15.44 -5.74 11.15
N ALA A 159 16.73 -5.99 11.36
CA ALA A 159 17.24 -6.69 12.53
C ALA A 159 18.59 -6.09 12.94
N GLY A 160 18.92 -6.12 14.23
CA GLY A 160 20.16 -5.62 14.79
C GLY A 160 20.60 -6.44 16.00
N GLU A 161 21.86 -6.28 16.41
CA GLU A 161 22.40 -6.89 17.63
C GLU A 161 21.73 -6.31 18.88
N ASP A 162 21.33 -5.04 18.80
CA ASP A 162 20.63 -4.32 19.86
C ASP A 162 19.47 -3.44 19.34
N GLY A 163 18.85 -2.68 20.25
CA GLY A 163 17.73 -1.80 19.94
C GLY A 163 18.12 -0.44 19.32
N GLN A 164 19.41 -0.23 19.02
CA GLN A 164 19.94 1.02 18.48
C GLN A 164 20.49 0.85 17.07
N ASN A 165 20.96 -0.34 16.70
CA ASN A 165 21.52 -0.62 15.39
C ASN A 165 20.62 -1.50 14.49
N VAL A 166 21.03 -1.59 13.23
CA VAL A 166 20.55 -2.54 12.24
C VAL A 166 21.78 -3.21 11.62
N ALA A 167 21.64 -4.45 11.19
CA ALA A 167 22.69 -5.15 10.46
C ALA A 167 23.07 -4.35 9.21
N GLU A 168 24.36 -4.22 8.95
CA GLU A 168 24.85 -3.62 7.72
C GLU A 168 24.50 -4.51 6.51
N SER A 169 24.51 -3.93 5.31
CA SER A 169 24.25 -4.69 4.09
C SER A 169 25.36 -5.71 3.86
N GLY A 170 25.05 -6.97 4.12
CA GLY A 170 25.90 -8.08 3.72
C GLY A 170 25.78 -8.40 2.24
N ALA A 171 25.84 -7.43 1.31
CA ALA A 171 25.62 -7.66 -0.13
C ALA A 171 26.59 -8.67 -0.81
N GLY A 172 27.41 -9.37 -0.03
CA GLY A 172 28.23 -10.50 -0.45
C GLY A 172 27.47 -11.81 -0.59
N GLU A 173 28.17 -12.80 -1.14
CA GLU A 173 27.64 -14.12 -1.52
C GLU A 173 27.05 -14.90 -0.33
N GLU A 174 27.64 -14.77 0.86
CA GLU A 174 27.16 -15.47 2.05
C GLU A 174 25.73 -15.05 2.43
N GLN A 175 25.40 -13.76 2.40
CA GLN A 175 24.05 -13.30 2.69
C GLN A 175 23.05 -13.77 1.63
N MET A 176 23.45 -13.79 0.35
CA MET A 176 22.60 -14.31 -0.72
C MET A 176 22.29 -15.79 -0.48
N SER A 177 23.30 -16.60 -0.16
CA SER A 177 23.11 -18.03 0.15
C SER A 177 22.19 -18.25 1.36
N GLN A 178 22.32 -17.45 2.43
CA GLN A 178 21.39 -17.52 3.57
C GLN A 178 19.95 -17.18 3.16
N ARG A 179 19.77 -16.17 2.29
CA ARG A 179 18.44 -15.77 1.79
C ARG A 179 17.81 -16.85 0.92
N GLU A 180 18.58 -17.49 0.06
CA GLU A 180 18.12 -18.62 -0.76
C GLU A 180 17.68 -19.80 0.11
N ALA A 181 18.50 -20.17 1.10
CA ALA A 181 18.16 -21.24 2.04
C ALA A 181 16.87 -20.95 2.84
N ILE A 182 16.61 -19.68 3.19
CA ILE A 182 15.34 -19.30 3.84
C ILE A 182 14.18 -19.39 2.85
N ALA A 183 14.35 -18.84 1.64
CA ALA A 183 13.32 -18.84 0.61
C ALA A 183 12.94 -20.26 0.14
N ASP A 184 13.88 -21.21 0.21
CA ASP A 184 13.66 -22.63 -0.11
C ASP A 184 13.23 -23.46 1.10
N GLN A 185 13.10 -22.83 2.28
CA GLN A 185 12.71 -23.45 3.55
C GLN A 185 13.71 -24.48 4.10
N ASP A 186 14.96 -24.48 3.62
CA ASP A 186 16.06 -25.28 4.14
C ASP A 186 16.55 -24.77 5.50
N LYS A 187 16.38 -23.47 5.78
CA LYS A 187 16.71 -22.82 7.04
C LYS A 187 15.60 -21.87 7.47
N SER A 188 15.18 -21.92 8.72
CA SER A 188 14.16 -20.98 9.19
C SER A 188 14.74 -19.59 9.40
N PHE A 189 13.90 -18.56 9.25
CA PHE A 189 14.32 -17.18 9.48
C PHE A 189 14.75 -16.95 10.95
N GLY A 190 14.07 -17.59 11.91
CA GLY A 190 14.44 -17.55 13.33
C GLY A 190 15.81 -18.19 13.60
N GLN A 191 16.12 -19.31 12.94
CA GLN A 191 17.45 -19.93 13.00
C GLN A 191 18.53 -19.02 12.42
N PHE A 192 18.27 -18.37 11.28
CA PHE A 192 19.18 -17.39 10.70
C PHE A 192 19.48 -16.24 11.67
N LEU A 193 18.46 -15.62 12.26
CA LEU A 193 18.62 -14.53 13.22
C LEU A 193 19.42 -14.99 14.45
N THR A 194 19.10 -16.15 14.99
CA THR A 194 19.81 -16.74 16.15
C THR A 194 21.28 -16.98 15.83
N SER A 195 21.59 -17.60 14.68
CA SER A 195 22.97 -17.86 14.28
C SER A 195 23.77 -16.58 14.00
N SER A 196 23.08 -15.49 13.67
CA SER A 196 23.68 -14.19 13.37
C SER A 196 23.74 -13.25 14.58
N GLY A 197 23.24 -13.68 15.75
CA GLY A 197 23.15 -12.82 16.94
C GLY A 197 22.18 -11.64 16.81
N LEU A 198 21.22 -11.72 15.88
CA LEU A 198 20.33 -10.61 15.53
C LEU A 198 18.95 -10.76 16.16
N LYS A 199 18.31 -9.63 16.46
CA LYS A 199 16.91 -9.52 16.90
C LYS A 199 16.17 -8.56 15.98
N LEU A 200 14.88 -8.78 15.77
CA LEU A 200 14.11 -7.91 14.88
C LEU A 200 13.97 -6.50 15.45
N ARG A 201 13.95 -5.50 14.57
CA ARG A 201 13.71 -4.09 14.89
C ARG A 201 12.30 -3.69 14.46
N THR A 202 11.31 -4.28 15.11
CA THR A 202 9.89 -4.01 14.77
C THR A 202 9.49 -2.57 15.08
N ASP A 203 10.20 -1.89 15.99
CA ASP A 203 10.05 -0.46 16.28
C ASP A 203 10.30 0.45 15.06
N LEU A 204 11.04 -0.02 14.05
CA LEU A 204 11.27 0.70 12.82
C LEU A 204 10.09 0.63 11.85
N LEU A 205 9.15 -0.30 12.06
CA LEU A 205 7.95 -0.42 11.24
C LEU A 205 6.87 0.55 11.70
N ARG A 206 6.16 1.13 10.74
CA ARG A 206 4.93 1.91 10.98
C ARG A 206 3.75 1.24 10.27
N PRO A 207 2.58 1.14 10.93
CA PRO A 207 1.40 0.57 10.30
C PRO A 207 0.82 1.53 9.25
N VAL A 208 0.39 0.99 8.10
CA VAL A 208 -0.21 1.78 7.01
C VAL A 208 -1.69 1.50 6.85
N SER A 209 -2.04 0.27 6.46
CA SER A 209 -3.43 -0.15 6.26
C SER A 209 -3.53 -1.68 6.27
N ARG A 210 -4.75 -2.22 6.32
CA ARG A 210 -5.00 -3.66 6.21
C ARG A 210 -6.04 -3.91 5.13
N TRP A 211 -5.74 -4.82 4.20
CA TRP A 211 -6.60 -5.08 3.05
C TRP A 211 -6.99 -6.54 2.96
N GLN A 212 -8.27 -6.80 2.75
CA GLN A 212 -8.81 -8.13 2.51
C GLN A 212 -9.22 -8.28 1.04
N SER A 213 -8.83 -9.39 0.42
CA SER A 213 -9.25 -9.72 -0.94
C SER A 213 -10.79 -9.83 -1.04
N PRO A 214 -11.37 -9.50 -2.21
CA PRO A 214 -12.79 -9.74 -2.50
C PRO A 214 -13.23 -11.18 -2.26
N ASP A 215 -14.53 -11.40 -2.07
CA ASP A 215 -15.07 -12.72 -1.71
C ASP A 215 -15.01 -13.72 -2.86
N PHE A 216 -15.17 -13.27 -4.11
CA PHE A 216 -15.12 -14.13 -5.30
C PHE A 216 -13.72 -14.65 -5.66
N PHE A 217 -12.67 -14.23 -4.94
CA PHE A 217 -11.32 -14.73 -5.18
C PHE A 217 -11.17 -16.14 -4.60
N HIS A 218 -10.71 -17.10 -5.40
CA HIS A 218 -10.40 -18.46 -4.92
C HIS A 218 -9.21 -18.48 -3.93
N LYS A 219 -8.24 -17.58 -4.12
CA LYS A 219 -7.10 -17.38 -3.21
C LYS A 219 -7.21 -15.99 -2.59
N ARG A 220 -7.59 -15.95 -1.30
CA ARG A 220 -7.85 -14.70 -0.58
C ARG A 220 -6.77 -14.39 0.42
N TYR A 221 -6.49 -13.11 0.58
CA TYR A 221 -5.45 -12.63 1.47
C TYR A 221 -5.97 -11.53 2.39
N ASP A 222 -5.45 -11.52 3.60
CA ASP A 222 -5.58 -10.46 4.59
C ASP A 222 -4.20 -9.87 4.82
N ILE A 223 -3.93 -8.75 4.14
CA ILE A 223 -2.60 -8.16 4.00
C ILE A 223 -2.48 -6.97 4.95
N ALA A 224 -1.53 -7.05 5.89
CA ALA A 224 -1.10 -5.88 6.65
C ALA A 224 0.04 -5.18 5.93
N TYR A 225 -0.16 -3.89 5.64
CA TYR A 225 0.88 -3.06 5.05
C TYR A 225 1.58 -2.26 6.13
N PHE A 226 2.90 -2.35 6.12
CA PHE A 226 3.81 -1.58 6.94
C PHE A 226 4.60 -0.62 6.07
N THR A 227 5.29 0.33 6.70
CA THR A 227 6.27 1.17 6.02
C THR A 227 7.45 1.48 6.93
N THR A 228 8.60 1.71 6.31
CA THR A 228 9.81 2.19 6.98
C THR A 228 10.71 2.90 5.98
N VAL A 229 11.71 3.62 6.47
CA VAL A 229 12.83 4.10 5.64
C VAL A 229 13.80 2.95 5.40
N VAL A 230 14.45 2.93 4.23
CA VAL A 230 15.57 2.02 4.01
C VAL A 230 16.64 2.27 5.08
N PRO A 231 17.11 1.23 5.80
CA PRO A 231 18.16 1.44 6.79
C PRO A 231 19.46 1.88 6.13
N VAL A 232 20.19 2.79 6.78
CA VAL A 232 21.45 3.32 6.25
C VAL A 232 22.43 2.17 6.00
N GLY A 233 23.13 2.22 4.87
CA GLY A 233 24.09 1.20 4.47
C GLY A 233 23.47 0.01 3.75
N GLN A 234 22.14 -0.18 3.80
CA GLN A 234 21.45 -1.25 3.07
C GLN A 234 21.03 -0.85 1.66
N ASN A 235 21.33 -1.76 0.71
CA ASN A 235 20.88 -1.65 -0.67
C ASN A 235 20.04 -2.86 -1.02
N ALA A 236 18.89 -2.61 -1.67
CA ALA A 236 18.03 -3.68 -2.13
C ALA A 236 18.72 -4.46 -3.26
N LYS A 237 18.78 -5.79 -3.13
CA LYS A 237 19.22 -6.72 -4.17
C LYS A 237 18.23 -7.88 -4.22
N LEU A 238 17.68 -8.15 -5.39
CA LEU A 238 16.74 -9.24 -5.57
C LEU A 238 17.40 -10.59 -5.29
N LEU A 239 16.60 -11.55 -4.84
CA LEU A 239 17.04 -12.94 -4.68
C LEU A 239 17.46 -13.52 -6.04
N GLU A 240 18.66 -14.05 -6.16
CA GLU A 240 19.21 -14.47 -7.48
C GLU A 240 18.39 -15.62 -8.11
N GLY A 241 17.96 -16.61 -7.32
CA GLY A 241 17.17 -17.73 -7.83
C GLY A 241 15.71 -17.44 -8.22
N LYS A 242 15.10 -16.32 -7.77
CA LYS A 242 13.65 -16.07 -7.95
C LYS A 242 13.29 -14.66 -8.42
N GLY A 243 14.19 -13.70 -8.24
CA GLY A 243 13.97 -12.29 -8.55
C GLY A 243 14.07 -12.01 -10.04
N VAL A 244 12.97 -11.57 -10.65
CA VAL A 244 12.92 -11.26 -12.09
C VAL A 244 13.08 -9.77 -12.34
N TRP A 245 12.33 -8.94 -11.60
CA TRP A 245 12.43 -7.49 -11.71
C TRP A 245 12.06 -6.85 -10.38
N GLY A 246 12.77 -5.76 -10.06
CA GLY A 246 12.50 -4.92 -8.92
C GLY A 246 13.36 -3.68 -9.00
N SER A 247 12.76 -2.53 -8.73
CA SER A 247 13.43 -1.25 -8.86
C SER A 247 12.91 -0.27 -7.84
N TRP A 248 13.81 0.59 -7.38
CA TRP A 248 13.41 1.87 -6.82
C TRP A 248 12.73 2.69 -7.92
N VAL A 249 11.60 3.29 -7.59
CA VAL A 249 10.80 4.13 -8.50
C VAL A 249 10.47 5.43 -7.80
N ASN A 250 10.67 6.55 -8.50
CA ASN A 250 10.18 7.84 -8.06
C ASN A 250 8.64 7.82 -8.09
N VAL A 251 8.00 8.01 -6.94
CA VAL A 251 6.55 7.80 -6.82
C VAL A 251 5.74 8.87 -7.55
N ARG A 252 6.25 10.10 -7.65
CA ARG A 252 5.57 11.19 -8.36
C ARG A 252 5.58 10.93 -9.86
N THR A 253 6.75 10.64 -10.40
CA THR A 253 6.92 10.30 -11.83
C THR A 253 6.06 9.10 -12.21
N LEU A 254 6.06 8.04 -11.37
CA LEU A 254 5.23 6.86 -11.60
C LEU A 254 3.72 7.19 -11.62
N MET A 255 3.28 8.09 -10.75
CA MET A 255 1.87 8.49 -10.70
C MET A 255 1.47 9.41 -11.86
N GLU A 256 2.40 10.22 -12.38
CA GLU A 256 2.19 11.04 -13.58
C GLU A 256 2.07 10.18 -14.84
N SER A 257 2.81 9.07 -14.92
CA SER A 257 2.77 8.13 -16.05
C SER A 257 1.81 6.95 -15.86
N LYS A 258 0.95 6.96 -14.83
CA LYS A 258 0.13 5.79 -14.43
C LYS A 258 -0.79 5.24 -15.54
N ASP A 259 -1.22 6.11 -16.44
CA ASP A 259 -2.15 5.80 -17.54
C ASP A 259 -1.40 5.38 -18.83
N THR A 260 -0.07 5.28 -18.78
CA THR A 260 0.78 4.78 -19.87
C THR A 260 1.29 3.37 -19.56
N SER A 261 1.87 2.69 -20.56
CA SER A 261 2.50 1.38 -20.39
C SER A 261 3.93 1.42 -19.88
N GLU A 262 4.47 2.59 -19.56
CA GLU A 262 5.91 2.80 -19.32
C GLU A 262 6.50 1.86 -18.25
N LEU A 263 5.81 1.69 -17.11
CA LEU A 263 6.25 0.75 -16.08
C LEU A 263 6.23 -0.70 -16.60
N GLY A 264 5.15 -1.08 -17.28
CA GLY A 264 4.95 -2.42 -17.81
C GLY A 264 6.00 -2.81 -18.86
N ASP A 265 6.32 -1.87 -19.74
CA ASP A 265 7.33 -2.01 -20.79
C ASP A 265 8.74 -2.05 -20.18
N ARG A 266 9.00 -1.27 -19.13
CA ARG A 266 10.27 -1.31 -18.38
C ARG A 266 10.49 -2.63 -17.64
N ILE A 267 9.43 -3.26 -17.14
CA ILE A 267 9.50 -4.62 -16.55
C ILE A 267 9.76 -5.66 -17.64
N GLY A 268 9.18 -5.48 -18.83
CA GLY A 268 9.52 -6.25 -20.02
C GLY A 268 9.05 -7.71 -20.01
N GLN A 269 8.10 -8.07 -19.14
CA GLN A 269 7.55 -9.42 -19.07
C GLN A 269 6.29 -9.56 -19.96
N PRO A 270 5.98 -10.75 -20.49
CA PRO A 270 4.83 -10.94 -21.39
C PRO A 270 3.48 -10.49 -20.80
N ASN A 271 3.32 -10.57 -19.49
CA ASN A 271 2.12 -10.14 -18.78
C ASN A 271 2.18 -8.69 -18.26
N THR A 272 3.22 -7.92 -18.61
CA THR A 272 3.38 -6.52 -18.20
C THR A 272 3.50 -5.54 -19.37
N VAL A 273 4.10 -5.95 -20.48
CA VAL A 273 4.26 -5.09 -21.66
C VAL A 273 2.90 -4.60 -22.17
N GLY A 274 2.80 -3.30 -22.45
CA GLY A 274 1.58 -2.64 -22.90
C GLY A 274 0.50 -2.44 -21.83
N LYS A 275 0.78 -2.77 -20.56
CA LYS A 275 -0.18 -2.65 -19.44
C LYS A 275 0.05 -1.37 -18.63
N THR A 276 -1.05 -0.69 -18.29
CA THR A 276 -1.00 0.50 -17.43
C THR A 276 -0.77 0.13 -15.97
N LEU A 277 -0.45 1.11 -15.11
CA LEU A 277 -0.25 0.86 -13.69
C LEU A 277 -1.48 0.21 -13.04
N GLU A 278 -2.69 0.65 -13.37
CA GLU A 278 -3.95 0.07 -12.86
C GLU A 278 -4.09 -1.42 -13.20
N GLU A 279 -3.59 -1.86 -14.36
CA GLU A 279 -3.63 -3.26 -14.78
C GLU A 279 -2.54 -4.12 -14.10
N LEU A 280 -1.46 -3.50 -13.61
CA LEU A 280 -0.32 -4.19 -13.01
C LEU A 280 -0.46 -4.40 -11.50
N VAL A 281 -1.12 -3.47 -10.80
CA VAL A 281 -1.17 -3.43 -9.33
C VAL A 281 -2.57 -3.64 -8.79
N THR A 282 -2.68 -3.93 -7.49
CA THR A 282 -3.98 -3.99 -6.81
C THR A 282 -4.49 -2.60 -6.42
N PRO A 283 -5.80 -2.46 -6.13
CA PRO A 283 -6.33 -1.22 -5.54
C PRO A 283 -5.58 -0.78 -4.27
N ALA A 284 -5.10 -1.74 -3.46
CA ALA A 284 -4.32 -1.46 -2.26
C ALA A 284 -3.00 -0.75 -2.59
N VAL A 285 -2.25 -1.30 -3.54
CA VAL A 285 -0.97 -0.73 -3.99
C VAL A 285 -1.18 0.61 -4.67
N MET A 286 -2.20 0.74 -5.54
CA MET A 286 -2.53 2.03 -6.18
C MET A 286 -2.80 3.13 -5.15
N CYS A 287 -3.67 2.88 -4.15
CA CYS A 287 -3.95 3.86 -3.10
C CYS A 287 -2.71 4.24 -2.27
N MET A 288 -1.78 3.29 -2.06
CA MET A 288 -0.53 3.58 -1.34
C MET A 288 0.41 4.43 -2.17
N LEU A 289 0.53 4.16 -3.47
CA LEU A 289 1.32 4.97 -4.41
C LEU A 289 0.76 6.39 -4.52
N GLU A 290 -0.57 6.56 -4.61
CA GLU A 290 -1.23 7.87 -4.56
C GLU A 290 -0.88 8.63 -3.26
N SER A 291 -0.95 7.94 -2.11
CA SER A 291 -0.65 8.52 -0.79
C SER A 291 0.84 8.87 -0.62
N LEU A 292 1.73 8.07 -1.20
CA LEU A 292 3.18 8.31 -1.24
C LEU A 292 3.49 9.53 -2.12
N ALA A 293 2.90 9.64 -3.32
CA ALA A 293 3.11 10.75 -4.24
C ALA A 293 2.62 12.10 -3.69
N ALA A 294 1.68 12.07 -2.74
CA ALA A 294 1.25 13.25 -1.98
C ALA A 294 2.24 13.67 -0.87
N SER A 295 3.28 12.88 -0.61
CA SER A 295 4.33 13.18 0.38
C SER A 295 5.60 13.67 -0.34
N GLU A 296 6.25 14.69 0.20
CA GLU A 296 7.48 15.26 -0.41
C GLU A 296 8.72 14.46 -0.05
N THR A 297 8.79 13.95 1.18
CA THR A 297 9.95 13.24 1.73
C THR A 297 9.55 12.02 2.56
N GLY A 298 10.49 11.11 2.78
CA GLY A 298 10.32 9.94 3.64
C GLY A 298 9.94 10.33 5.07
N VAL A 299 10.52 11.43 5.58
CA VAL A 299 10.16 11.98 6.89
C VAL A 299 8.69 12.42 6.92
N SER A 300 8.23 13.16 5.91
CA SER A 300 6.82 13.60 5.83
C SER A 300 5.85 12.41 5.75
N TRP A 301 6.22 11.38 4.98
CA TRP A 301 5.46 10.13 4.85
C TRP A 301 5.38 9.38 6.18
N LEU A 302 6.49 9.23 6.90
CA LEU A 302 6.53 8.52 8.18
C LEU A 302 5.86 9.30 9.32
N ALA A 303 5.88 10.63 9.29
CA ALA A 303 5.25 11.49 10.29
C ALA A 303 3.72 11.49 10.24
N LYS A 304 3.12 11.06 9.10
CA LYS A 304 1.67 10.97 8.94
C LYS A 304 1.05 10.02 9.97
N ARG A 305 0.18 10.56 10.84
CA ARG A 305 -0.62 9.74 11.76
C ARG A 305 -1.65 8.94 10.97
N ARG A 306 -1.67 7.63 11.19
CA ARG A 306 -2.57 6.70 10.52
C ARG A 306 -3.36 5.91 11.55
N THR A 307 -4.65 5.79 11.33
CA THR A 307 -5.49 4.78 11.96
C THR A 307 -5.64 3.66 10.95
N VAL A 308 -5.30 2.43 11.31
CA VAL A 308 -5.47 1.30 10.39
C VAL A 308 -6.95 1.00 10.21
N GLU A 309 -7.40 1.12 8.98
CA GLU A 309 -8.70 0.66 8.53
C GLU A 309 -8.54 -0.67 7.81
N VAL A 310 -9.50 -1.57 8.02
CA VAL A 310 -9.61 -2.80 7.24
C VAL A 310 -10.43 -2.46 6.00
N LYS A 311 -9.78 -2.46 4.83
CA LYS A 311 -10.42 -2.21 3.55
C LYS A 311 -10.69 -3.54 2.85
N LYS A 312 -11.90 -3.70 2.32
CA LYS A 312 -12.30 -4.87 1.54
C LYS A 312 -13.04 -4.39 0.30
N PRO A 313 -12.43 -4.47 -0.90
CA PRO A 313 -13.15 -4.19 -2.13
C PRO A 313 -14.28 -5.21 -2.32
N VAL A 314 -15.47 -4.70 -2.61
CA VAL A 314 -16.66 -5.49 -2.92
C VAL A 314 -16.96 -5.40 -4.41
N LEU A 315 -17.61 -6.43 -4.93
CA LEU A 315 -18.03 -6.49 -6.32
C LEU A 315 -19.28 -5.63 -6.52
N VAL A 316 -19.25 -4.72 -7.47
CA VAL A 316 -20.41 -3.89 -7.85
C VAL A 316 -20.61 -3.93 -9.36
N LYS A 317 -21.84 -3.65 -9.80
CA LYS A 317 -22.14 -3.43 -11.21
C LYS A 317 -22.21 -1.93 -11.48
N ASN A 318 -21.39 -1.44 -12.41
CA ASN A 318 -21.37 -0.05 -12.84
C ASN A 318 -21.42 0.01 -14.38
N ASP A 319 -22.41 0.69 -14.94
CA ASP A 319 -22.62 0.81 -16.40
C ASP A 319 -22.57 -0.53 -17.15
N GLY A 320 -23.16 -1.56 -16.56
CA GLY A 320 -23.21 -2.91 -17.13
C GLY A 320 -21.97 -3.77 -16.89
N ALA A 321 -20.86 -3.20 -16.41
CA ALA A 321 -19.62 -3.92 -16.11
C ALA A 321 -19.46 -4.21 -14.61
N TYR A 322 -18.85 -5.35 -14.29
CA TYR A 322 -18.44 -5.68 -12.92
C TYR A 322 -17.13 -4.99 -12.55
N MET A 323 -17.12 -4.34 -11.39
CA MET A 323 -16.02 -3.52 -10.88
C MET A 323 -15.77 -3.83 -9.41
N LEU A 324 -14.55 -3.59 -8.94
CA LEU A 324 -14.23 -3.57 -7.52
C LEU A 324 -14.52 -2.20 -6.93
N SER A 325 -15.10 -2.15 -5.74
CA SER A 325 -15.57 -0.94 -5.12
C SER A 325 -15.27 -0.92 -3.63
N PHE A 326 -14.79 0.21 -3.10
CA PHE A 326 -14.64 0.42 -1.67
C PHE A 326 -14.73 1.90 -1.32
N THR A 327 -15.14 2.16 -0.09
CA THR A 327 -15.20 3.52 0.44
C THR A 327 -13.83 3.91 0.99
N GLU A 328 -13.37 5.09 0.61
CA GLU A 328 -12.16 5.69 1.14
C GLU A 328 -12.49 6.98 1.87
N VAL A 329 -11.93 7.14 3.07
CA VAL A 329 -12.00 8.39 3.84
C VAL A 329 -10.81 9.26 3.45
N VAL A 330 -11.07 10.37 2.78
CA VAL A 330 -10.04 11.34 2.37
C VAL A 330 -10.21 12.67 3.11
N PRO A 331 -9.13 13.44 3.35
CA PRO A 331 -9.26 14.82 3.80
C PRO A 331 -10.03 15.63 2.77
N VAL A 332 -10.99 16.46 3.21
CA VAL A 332 -11.70 17.39 2.34
C VAL A 332 -10.68 18.39 1.79
N SER A 333 -10.49 18.39 0.47
CA SER A 333 -9.73 19.45 -0.18
C SER A 333 -10.47 20.76 0.05
N SER A 334 -9.82 21.73 0.72
CA SER A 334 -10.34 23.08 0.78
C SER A 334 -10.35 23.62 -0.64
N LYS A 335 -11.52 23.61 -1.31
CA LYS A 335 -11.71 24.40 -2.52
C LYS A 335 -11.31 25.82 -2.15
N THR A 336 -10.17 26.29 -2.67
CA THR A 336 -9.80 27.69 -2.63
C THR A 336 -10.98 28.46 -3.19
N GLY A 337 -11.70 29.14 -2.30
CA GLY A 337 -12.74 30.08 -2.70
C GLY A 337 -12.08 31.06 -3.66
N THR A 338 -12.73 31.26 -4.80
CA THR A 338 -12.43 32.35 -5.72
C THR A 338 -12.39 33.63 -4.89
N LEU A 339 -11.19 34.12 -4.56
CA LEU A 339 -11.05 35.48 -4.08
C LEU A 339 -11.54 36.34 -5.23
N GLY A 340 -12.70 36.96 -5.02
CA GLY A 340 -13.26 37.93 -5.95
C GLY A 340 -12.18 38.95 -6.30
N THR A 341 -12.03 39.18 -7.60
CA THR A 341 -11.29 40.30 -8.18
C THR A 341 -11.58 41.57 -7.39
N VAL A 342 -10.58 42.05 -6.65
CA VAL A 342 -10.55 43.41 -6.14
C VAL A 342 -10.38 44.30 -7.36
N GLY A 343 -11.44 45.03 -7.71
CA GLY A 343 -11.43 45.97 -8.83
C GLY A 343 -10.35 47.05 -8.66
N PRO A 344 -9.85 47.65 -9.76
CA PRO A 344 -8.77 48.62 -9.70
C PRO A 344 -9.18 49.85 -8.87
N LEU A 345 -8.30 50.25 -7.96
CA LEU A 345 -8.33 51.51 -7.23
C LEU A 345 -8.43 52.66 -8.25
N ARG A 346 -9.54 53.40 -8.23
CA ARG A 346 -9.68 54.66 -8.96
C ARG A 346 -8.66 55.65 -8.41
N SER A 347 -7.69 56.03 -9.24
CA SER A 347 -6.84 57.19 -8.99
C SER A 347 -7.69 58.46 -9.07
N THR A 348 -7.87 59.15 -7.94
CA THR A 348 -8.39 60.52 -7.93
C THR A 348 -7.30 61.45 -8.44
N SER A 349 -7.54 62.02 -9.62
CA SER A 349 -6.79 63.16 -10.16
C SER A 349 -7.04 64.38 -9.28
N VAL A 350 -5.98 64.89 -8.66
CA VAL A 350 -5.97 66.25 -8.08
C VAL A 350 -5.71 67.21 -9.22
N ALA A 351 -6.72 68.00 -9.57
CA ALA A 351 -6.57 69.16 -10.43
C ALA A 351 -6.04 70.33 -9.60
N SER A 352 -5.01 70.96 -10.13
CA SER A 352 -4.41 72.21 -9.67
C SER A 352 -5.39 73.38 -9.80
N SER A 353 -5.49 74.19 -8.75
CA SER A 353 -5.82 75.62 -8.77
C SER A 353 -5.18 76.28 -7.55
#